data_AF-A0A3A4W298-F1
#
_entry.id   AF-A0A3A4W298-F1
#
_cell.length_a   1.000
_cell.length_b   1.000
_cell.length_c   1.000
_cell.angle_alpha   90.00
_cell.angle_beta   90.00
_cell.angle_gamma   90.00
#
_symmetry.space_group_name_H-M   'P 1'
#
loop_
_entity.id
_entity.type
_entity.pdbx_description
1 polymer ?
#
loop_
_entity_poly.entity_id
_entity_poly.type
_entity_poly.pdbx_seq_one_letter_code
_entity_poly.pdbx_strand_id
1 'polypeptide(L)' 'MMGFIRKQEERLAVRFLVWQYERLKIPAPPAEVLEKQAAKIVDDAHTIARERGRNVVSIIKELVQEIRK' A
#
# COMPACT_ATOMS: atom_id res chain seq x y z
N MET A 1 -15.67 -9.25 7.36
CA MET A 1 -16.91 -8.58 6.89
C MET A 1 -16.63 -7.23 6.19
N MET A 2 -15.52 -7.07 5.45
CA MET A 2 -15.14 -5.77 4.84
C MET A 2 -14.40 -5.92 3.49
N GLY A 3 -14.94 -6.69 2.54
CA GLY A 3 -14.30 -6.91 1.23
C GLY A 3 -14.26 -5.67 0.32
N PHE A 4 -15.21 -4.73 0.47
CA PHE A 4 -15.31 -3.55 -0.38
C PHE A 4 -14.31 -2.46 -0.02
N ILE A 5 -14.07 -2.22 1.28
CA ILE A 5 -13.11 -1.22 1.76
C ILE A 5 -11.69 -1.67 1.40
N ARG A 6 -11.38 -2.95 1.61
CA ARG A 6 -10.08 -3.56 1.28
C ARG A 6 -9.69 -3.37 -0.18
N LYS A 7 -10.59 -3.64 -1.14
CA LYS A 7 -10.30 -3.46 -2.57
C LYS A 7 -10.02 -2.00 -2.95
N GLN A 8 -10.63 -1.03 -2.27
CA GLN A 8 -10.34 0.39 -2.53
C GLN A 8 -8.99 0.79 -1.95
N GLU A 9 -8.65 0.30 -0.76
CA GLU A 9 -7.34 0.50 -0.14
C GLU A 9 -6.23 -0.13 -0.99
N GLU A 10 -6.46 -1.32 -1.58
CA GLU A 10 -5.51 -1.97 -2.48
C GLU A 10 -5.29 -1.14 -3.75
N ARG A 11 -6.36 -0.65 -4.39
CA ARG A 11 -6.23 0.26 -5.55
C ARG A 11 -5.50 1.56 -5.20
N LEU A 12 -5.74 2.10 -4.00
CA LEU A 12 -5.05 3.28 -3.51
C LEU A 12 -3.56 2.99 -3.28
N ALA A 13 -3.24 1.85 -2.68
CA ALA A 13 -1.87 1.40 -2.45
C ALA A 13 -1.12 1.19 -3.78
N VAL A 14 -1.75 0.60 -4.80
CA VAL A 14 -1.16 0.50 -6.15
C VAL A 14 -0.83 1.89 -6.71
N ARG A 15 -1.74 2.87 -6.60
CA ARG A 15 -1.48 4.24 -7.07
C ARG A 15 -0.32 4.89 -6.33
N PHE A 16 -0.23 4.70 -5.01
CA PHE A 16 0.90 5.20 -4.24
C PHE A 16 2.21 4.50 -4.59
N LEU A 17 2.19 3.19 -4.85
CA LEU A 17 3.36 2.45 -5.31
C LEU A 17 3.85 3.00 -6.64
N VAL A 18 2.98 3.10 -7.66
CA VAL A 18 3.36 3.66 -8.97
C VAL A 18 3.97 5.05 -8.82
N TRP A 19 3.29 5.94 -8.11
CA TRP A 19 3.79 7.29 -7.84
C TRP A 19 5.16 7.28 -7.12
N GLN A 20 5.34 6.37 -6.18
CA GLN A 20 6.59 6.21 -5.45
C GLN A 20 7.71 5.74 -6.39
N TYR A 21 7.49 4.71 -7.22
CA TYR A 21 8.46 4.28 -8.24
C TYR A 21 8.83 5.41 -9.21
N GLU A 22 7.84 6.18 -9.69
CA GLU A 22 8.04 7.36 -10.55
C GLU A 22 8.87 8.45 -9.87
N ARG A 23 8.50 8.83 -8.64
CA ARG A 23 9.23 9.81 -7.82
C ARG A 23 10.69 9.42 -7.63
N LEU A 24 10.92 8.12 -7.54
CA LEU A 24 12.21 7.50 -7.28
C LEU A 24 13.03 7.26 -8.56
N LYS A 25 12.47 7.59 -9.75
CA LYS A 25 13.07 7.40 -11.07
C LYS A 25 13.54 5.97 -11.31
N ILE A 26 12.83 4.99 -10.76
CA ILE A 26 13.08 3.57 -10.96
C ILE A 26 11.93 2.96 -11.76
N PRO A 27 12.22 1.96 -12.62
CA PRO A 27 11.18 1.31 -13.38
C PRO A 27 10.17 0.64 -12.43
N ALA A 28 8.89 0.97 -12.60
CA ALA A 28 7.83 0.33 -11.85
C ALA A 28 7.74 -1.16 -12.26
N PRO A 29 7.57 -2.08 -11.30
CA PRO A 29 7.37 -3.48 -11.61
C PRO A 29 6.01 -3.70 -12.31
N PRO A 30 5.79 -4.89 -12.92
CA PRO A 30 4.54 -5.22 -13.59
C PRO A 30 3.31 -5.05 -12.67
N ALA A 31 2.15 -4.77 -13.28
CA ALA A 31 0.90 -4.54 -12.55
C ALA A 31 0.56 -5.66 -11.56
N GLU A 32 0.75 -6.93 -11.93
CA GLU A 32 0.51 -8.08 -11.05
C GLU A 32 1.40 -8.07 -9.78
N VAL A 33 2.63 -7.57 -9.91
CA VAL A 33 3.56 -7.44 -8.78
C VAL A 33 3.14 -6.27 -7.89
N LEU A 34 2.75 -5.15 -8.49
CA LEU A 34 2.22 -3.99 -7.76
C LEU A 34 0.95 -4.34 -6.99
N GLU A 35 0.03 -5.11 -7.59
CA GLU A 35 -1.19 -5.57 -6.94
C GLU A 35 -0.90 -6.49 -5.75
N LYS A 36 0.04 -7.44 -5.91
CA LYS A 36 0.48 -8.31 -4.80
C LYS A 36 1.13 -7.50 -3.67
N GLN A 37 1.98 -6.53 -4.01
CA GLN A 37 2.59 -5.64 -3.02
C GLN A 37 1.54 -4.78 -2.31
N ALA A 38 0.60 -4.21 -3.05
CA ALA A 38 -0.50 -3.43 -2.51
C ALA A 38 -1.37 -4.26 -1.55
N ALA A 39 -1.72 -5.49 -1.92
CA ALA A 39 -2.48 -6.39 -1.06
C ALA A 39 -1.76 -6.66 0.27
N LYS A 40 -0.44 -6.87 0.22
CA LYS A 40 0.38 -7.05 1.43
C LYS A 40 0.42 -5.78 2.29
N ILE A 41 0.66 -4.62 1.69
CA ILE A 41 0.71 -3.32 2.39
C ILE A 41 -0.60 -3.02 3.10
N VAL A 42 -1.73 -3.32 2.47
CA VAL A 42 -3.05 -3.11 3.08
C VAL A 42 -3.26 -4.07 4.26
N ASP A 43 -2.83 -5.33 4.14
CA ASP A 43 -2.91 -6.32 5.22
C ASP A 43 -2.06 -5.91 6.43
N ASP A 44 -0.82 -5.47 6.18
CA ASP A 44 0.09 -4.94 7.19
C ASP A 44 -0.49 -3.67 7.84
N ALA A 45 -1.08 -2.78 7.04
CA ALA A 45 -1.71 -1.55 7.53
C ALA A 45 -2.92 -1.84 8.45
N HIS A 46 -3.75 -2.83 8.12
CA HIS A 46 -4.84 -3.25 9.00
C HIS A 46 -4.34 -3.87 10.31
N THR A 47 -3.26 -4.65 10.25
CA THR A 47 -2.63 -5.23 11.44
C THR A 47 -2.11 -4.12 12.36
N ILE A 48 -1.35 -3.17 11.82
CA ILE A 48 -0.81 -2.02 12.56
C ILE A 48 -1.93 -1.12 13.09
N ALA A 49 -2.99 -0.89 12.29
CA ALA A 49 -4.14 -0.09 12.72
C ALA A 49 -4.86 -0.72 13.92
N ARG A 50 -5.01 -2.06 13.91
CA ARG A 50 -5.61 -2.81 15.00
C ARG A 50 -4.77 -2.76 16.28
N GLU A 51 -3.45 -2.83 16.16
CA GLU A 51 -2.54 -2.80 17.31
C GLU A 51 -2.34 -1.40 17.89
N ARG A 52 -2.29 -0.37 17.04
CA ARG A 52 -1.87 0.99 17.42
C ARG A 52 -2.98 2.04 17.35
N GLY A 53 -4.20 1.67 16.92
CA GLY A 53 -5.35 2.58 16.81
C GLY A 53 -5.19 3.68 15.75
N ARG A 54 -4.35 3.46 14.72
CA ARG A 54 -4.02 4.45 13.69
C ARG A 54 -4.86 4.29 12.42
N ASN A 55 -4.98 5.36 11.64
CA ASN A 55 -5.70 5.33 10.37
C ASN A 55 -4.94 4.51 9.31
N VAL A 56 -5.64 3.54 8.69
CA VAL A 56 -5.10 2.62 7.68
C VAL A 56 -4.46 3.34 6.51
N VAL A 57 -5.08 4.41 5.99
CA VAL A 57 -4.53 5.16 4.84
C VAL A 57 -3.21 5.85 5.19
N SER A 58 -3.08 6.37 6.40
CA SER A 58 -1.81 6.96 6.86
C SER A 58 -0.70 5.91 6.94
N ILE A 59 -1.02 4.71 7.44
CA ILE A 59 -0.05 3.60 7.52
C ILE A 59 0.33 3.11 6.11
N ILE A 60 -0.62 2.98 5.19
CA ILE A 60 -0.33 2.61 3.79
C ILE A 60 0.69 3.59 3.18
N LYS A 61 0.51 4.90 3.39
CA LYS A 61 1.45 5.91 2.87
C LYS A 61 2.84 5.75 3.47
N GLU A 62 2.95 5.49 4.77
CA GLU A 62 4.23 5.24 5.45
C GLU A 62 4.92 4.00 4.89
N LEU A 63 4.21 2.87 4.81
CA LEU A 63 4.74 1.61 4.29
C LEU A 63 5.20 1.73 2.83
N VAL A 64 4.45 2.43 1.97
CA VAL A 64 4.87 2.70 0.59
C VAL A 64 6.13 3.57 0.55
N GLN A 65 6.24 4.55 1.45
CA GLN A 65 7.41 5.41 1.52
C GLN A 65 8.68 4.65 1.92
N GLU A 66 8.55 3.57 2.70
CA GLU A 66 9.66 2.74 3.19
C GLU A 66 10.22 1.73 2.18
N ILE A 67 9.54 1.46 1.06
CA ILE A 67 9.95 0.45 0.04
C ILE A 67 11.33 0.72 -0.60
N ARG A 68 11.96 1.85 -0.30
CA ARG A 68 13.28 2.21 -0.82
C ARG A 68 14.36 2.50 0.22
N LYS A 69 14.16 2.10 1.48
CA LYS A 69 15.26 2.05 2.46
C LYS A 69 16.01 0.73 2.39
#